data_AF-A0A433BCU0-F1
#
_entry.id   AF-A0A433BCU0-F1
#
_cell.length_a   1.000
_cell.length_b   1.000
_cell.length_c   1.000
_cell.angle_alpha   90.00
_cell.angle_beta   90.00
_cell.angle_gamma   90.00
#
_symmetry.space_group_name_H-M   'P 1'
#
loop_
_entity.id
_entity.type
_entity.pdbx_description
1 polymer ?
#
loop_
_entity_poly.entity_id
_entity_poly.type
_entity_poly.pdbx_seq_one_letter_code
_entity_poly.pdbx_strand_id
1 'polypeptide(L)'
;MSPHNTPQAAAVPAAPSAVRTPAAEFWRQFKRQRVALWAGGFVLLLVAIAVLAPWLAPYDAENYFDYDALNSPPSAAHWFGVDALGRDIFSRILLGTRISLAAGFISVAVGAVVGTGLGLLAGYYEGWWDRIVMRMSDVLFAFPGILLA
;
A
#
# COMPACT_ATOMS: atom_id res chain seq x y z
N MET A 1 -60.34 -32.06 -31.33
CA MET A 1 -59.10 -32.17 -32.13
C MET A 1 -58.51 -30.78 -32.25
N SER A 2 -57.37 -30.39 -31.68
CA SER A 2 -56.41 -31.01 -30.76
C SER A 2 -55.61 -29.85 -30.15
N PRO A 3 -55.36 -29.79 -28.83
CA PRO A 3 -54.39 -28.84 -28.28
C PRO A 3 -52.97 -29.35 -28.58
N HIS A 4 -52.14 -28.50 -29.19
CA HIS A 4 -50.71 -28.76 -29.37
C HIS A 4 -50.01 -28.67 -28.01
N ASN A 5 -49.69 -29.81 -27.40
CA ASN A 5 -48.75 -29.92 -26.30
C ASN A 5 -47.32 -29.83 -26.83
N THR A 6 -46.68 -28.68 -26.69
CA THR A 6 -45.21 -28.57 -26.75
C THR A 6 -44.64 -29.18 -25.46
N PRO A 7 -43.72 -30.16 -25.53
CA PRO A 7 -43.06 -30.67 -24.33
C PRO A 7 -42.21 -29.58 -23.71
N GLN A 8 -42.56 -29.14 -22.50
CA GLN A 8 -41.68 -28.34 -21.64
C GLN A 8 -40.39 -29.13 -21.40
N ALA A 9 -39.29 -28.67 -21.98
CA ALA A 9 -37.97 -29.16 -21.63
C ALA A 9 -37.79 -28.95 -20.12
N ALA A 10 -37.64 -30.06 -19.39
CA ALA A 10 -37.41 -30.05 -17.96
C ALA A 10 -36.21 -29.16 -17.63
N ALA A 11 -36.45 -28.10 -16.86
CA ALA A 11 -35.40 -27.25 -16.36
C ALA A 11 -34.45 -28.10 -15.51
N VAL A 12 -33.21 -28.28 -15.98
CA VAL A 12 -32.14 -28.91 -15.21
C VAL A 12 -31.96 -28.09 -13.92
N PRO A 13 -32.03 -28.70 -12.73
CA PRO A 13 -31.83 -27.96 -11.48
C PRO A 13 -30.42 -27.36 -11.49
N ALA A 14 -30.35 -26.03 -11.45
CA ALA A 14 -29.09 -25.31 -11.32
C ALA A 14 -28.38 -25.79 -10.05
N ALA A 15 -27.17 -26.35 -10.23
CA ALA A 15 -26.37 -26.80 -9.11
C ALA A 15 -26.15 -25.64 -8.11
N PRO A 16 -26.23 -25.89 -6.79
CA PRO A 16 -26.14 -24.84 -5.79
C PRO A 16 -24.80 -24.11 -5.91
N SER A 17 -24.88 -22.80 -6.19
CA SER A 17 -23.72 -21.90 -6.18
C SER A 17 -23.17 -21.84 -4.76
N ALA A 18 -22.10 -22.58 -4.50
CA ALA A 18 -21.41 -22.53 -3.23
C ALA A 18 -21.10 -21.07 -2.89
N VAL A 19 -21.65 -20.58 -1.78
CA VAL A 19 -21.46 -19.20 -1.30
C VAL A 19 -19.96 -19.00 -1.09
N ARG A 20 -19.31 -18.23 -1.97
CA ARG A 20 -17.86 -18.00 -1.92
C ARG A 20 -17.58 -16.85 -0.98
N THR A 21 -16.61 -17.03 -0.08
CA THR A 21 -16.18 -15.95 0.84
C THR A 21 -15.49 -14.83 0.06
N PRO A 22 -15.72 -13.54 0.37
CA PRO A 22 -15.08 -12.41 -0.30
C PRO A 22 -13.54 -12.51 -0.34
N ALA A 23 -12.93 -13.02 0.73
CA ALA A 23 -11.48 -13.21 0.82
C ALA A 23 -10.94 -14.25 -0.19
N ALA A 24 -11.66 -15.36 -0.39
CA ALA A 24 -11.27 -16.38 -1.38
C ALA A 24 -11.38 -15.85 -2.82
N GLU A 25 -12.31 -14.94 -3.08
CA GLU A 25 -12.46 -14.30 -4.39
C GLU A 25 -11.34 -13.28 -4.65
N PHE A 26 -11.04 -12.46 -3.65
CA PHE A 26 -9.91 -11.54 -3.68
C PHE A 26 -8.59 -12.29 -3.94
N TRP A 27 -8.32 -13.37 -3.21
CA TRP A 27 -7.08 -14.14 -3.37
C TRP A 27 -6.94 -14.78 -4.75
N ARG A 28 -8.05 -15.28 -5.32
CA ARG A 28 -8.10 -15.82 -6.68
C ARG A 28 -7.81 -14.73 -7.72
N GLN A 29 -8.43 -13.57 -7.57
CA GLN A 29 -8.23 -12.44 -8.49
C GLN A 29 -6.82 -11.86 -8.40
N PHE A 30 -6.29 -11.74 -7.18
CA PHE A 30 -4.93 -11.27 -6.91
C PHE A 30 -3.88 -12.16 -7.60
N LYS A 31 -4.00 -13.48 -7.46
CA LYS A 31 -3.10 -14.43 -8.15
C LYS A 31 -3.21 -14.40 -9.67
N ARG A 32 -4.36 -13.99 -10.22
CA ARG A 32 -4.55 -13.89 -11.66
C ARG A 32 -3.92 -12.62 -12.25
N GLN A 33 -3.69 -11.60 -11.42
CA GLN A 33 -3.20 -10.30 -11.86
C GLN A 33 -1.68 -10.20 -11.65
N ARG A 34 -0.92 -10.38 -12.74
CA ARG A 34 0.55 -10.37 -12.71
C ARG A 34 1.13 -9.09 -12.08
N VAL A 35 0.53 -7.94 -12.37
CA VAL A 35 0.95 -6.64 -11.80
C VAL A 35 0.78 -6.64 -10.28
N ALA A 36 -0.32 -7.18 -9.76
CA ALA A 36 -0.57 -7.24 -8.32
C ALA A 36 0.44 -8.17 -7.61
N LEU A 37 0.81 -9.28 -8.25
CA LEU A 37 1.86 -10.17 -7.74
C LEU A 37 3.23 -9.49 -7.69
N TRP A 38 3.64 -8.80 -8.76
CA TRP A 38 4.92 -8.09 -8.79
C TRP A 38 4.96 -6.97 -7.76
N ALA A 39 3.90 -6.16 -7.67
CA ALA A 39 3.79 -5.09 -6.68
C ALA A 39 3.82 -5.66 -5.24
N GLY A 40 3.05 -6.72 -4.98
CA GLY A 40 3.04 -7.39 -3.68
C GLY A 40 4.40 -7.98 -3.30
N GLY A 41 5.09 -8.62 -4.25
CA GLY A 41 6.44 -9.14 -4.06
C GLY A 41 7.45 -8.03 -3.77
N PHE A 42 7.38 -6.91 -4.47
CA PHE A 42 8.23 -5.75 -4.22
C PHE A 42 7.99 -5.13 -2.84
N VAL A 43 6.73 -4.96 -2.42
CA VAL A 43 6.39 -4.48 -1.07
C VAL A 43 6.90 -5.44 0.00
N LEU A 44 6.73 -6.76 -0.20
CA LEU A 44 7.27 -7.77 0.71
C LEU A 44 8.80 -7.70 0.83
N LEU A 45 9.50 -7.47 -0.29
CA LEU A 45 10.94 -7.25 -0.29
C LEU A 45 11.33 -6.01 0.54
N LEU A 46 10.64 -4.88 0.35
CA LEU A 46 10.90 -3.66 1.13
C LEU A 46 10.66 -3.88 2.63
N VAL A 47 9.59 -4.58 2.99
CA VAL A 47 9.30 -4.94 4.38
C VAL A 47 10.40 -5.85 4.94
N ALA A 48 10.84 -6.85 4.18
CA ALA A 48 11.95 -7.71 4.59
C ALA A 48 13.24 -6.91 4.81
N ILE A 49 13.59 -6.00 3.89
CA ILE A 49 14.74 -5.10 4.05
C ILE A 49 14.60 -4.26 5.31
N ALA A 50 13.45 -3.66 5.56
CA ALA A 50 13.23 -2.82 6.74
C ALA A 50 13.31 -3.61 8.06
N VAL A 51 12.79 -4.83 8.10
CA VAL A 51 12.90 -5.70 9.29
C VAL A 51 14.34 -6.15 9.50
N LEU A 52 15.06 -6.47 8.42
CA LEU A 52 16.44 -6.95 8.47
C LEU A 52 17.49 -5.82 8.55
N ALA A 53 17.10 -4.57 8.29
CA ALA A 53 17.97 -3.41 8.25
C ALA A 53 18.91 -3.27 9.46
N PRO A 54 18.50 -3.45 10.74
CA PRO A 54 19.42 -3.35 11.88
C PRO A 54 20.50 -4.44 11.89
N TRP A 55 20.29 -5.59 11.24
CA TRP A 55 21.30 -6.64 11.11
C TRP A 55 22.11 -6.54 9.82
N LEU A 56 21.58 -5.84 8.82
CA LEU A 56 22.16 -5.73 7.49
C LEU A 56 22.99 -4.44 7.31
N ALA A 57 22.77 -3.44 8.17
CA ALA A 57 23.54 -2.20 8.21
C ALA A 57 24.95 -2.46 8.76
N PRO A 58 26.03 -2.15 8.01
CA PRO A 58 27.40 -2.33 8.47
C PRO A 58 27.77 -1.38 9.62
N TYR A 59 27.17 -0.19 9.66
CA TYR A 59 27.45 0.85 10.64
C TYR A 59 26.16 1.37 11.30
N ASP A 60 26.29 1.94 12.50
CA ASP A 60 25.18 2.60 13.18
C ASP A 60 24.83 3.91 12.45
N ALA A 61 23.63 3.98 11.88
CA ALA A 61 23.19 5.13 11.07
C ALA A 61 23.04 6.44 11.87
N GLU A 62 22.92 6.38 13.19
CA GLU A 62 22.70 7.56 14.05
C GLU A 62 23.95 7.93 14.84
N ASN A 63 24.74 6.95 15.27
CA ASN A 63 25.84 7.17 16.21
C ASN A 63 27.24 6.97 15.63
N TYR A 64 27.38 6.44 14.41
CA TYR A 64 28.67 6.25 13.77
C TYR A 64 29.05 7.43 12.87
N PHE A 65 30.25 7.97 13.06
CA PHE A 65 30.82 9.08 12.29
C PHE A 65 32.29 8.80 11.96
N ASP A 66 32.60 8.73 10.67
CA ASP A 66 33.97 8.65 10.14
C ASP A 66 34.38 10.03 9.61
N TYR A 67 35.12 10.77 10.45
CA TYR A 67 35.61 12.12 10.12
C TYR A 67 36.85 12.12 9.23
N ASP A 68 37.49 10.96 9.02
CA ASP A 68 38.66 10.86 8.15
C ASP A 68 38.23 10.59 6.70
N ALA A 69 37.02 10.06 6.50
CA ALA A 69 36.45 9.72 5.20
C ALA A 69 35.37 10.70 4.71
N LEU A 70 35.37 11.97 5.16
CA LEU A 70 34.35 12.97 4.79
C LEU A 70 34.19 13.13 3.27
N ASN A 71 32.94 13.05 2.80
CA ASN A 71 32.61 13.11 1.36
C ASN A 71 33.38 12.09 0.50
N SER A 72 33.80 10.97 1.10
CA SER A 72 34.48 9.91 0.35
C SER A 72 33.51 9.24 -0.63
N PRO A 73 33.99 8.90 -1.85
CA PRO A 73 33.19 8.17 -2.83
C PRO A 73 32.93 6.72 -2.35
N PRO A 74 32.02 5.99 -3.04
CA PRO A 74 31.78 4.57 -2.79
C PRO A 74 33.07 3.74 -2.70
N SER A 75 33.20 2.98 -1.62
CA SER A 75 34.36 2.13 -1.32
C SER A 75 33.94 0.80 -0.67
N ALA A 76 34.87 -0.15 -0.56
CA ALA A 76 34.60 -1.43 0.09
C ALA A 76 34.26 -1.28 1.59
N ALA A 77 34.78 -0.23 2.23
CA ALA A 77 34.43 0.15 3.60
C ALA A 77 33.05 0.81 3.64
N HIS A 78 32.83 1.83 2.81
CA HIS A 78 31.58 2.57 2.72
C HIS A 78 30.91 2.33 1.36
N TRP A 79 29.98 1.38 1.29
CA TRP A 79 29.45 0.89 0.01
C TRP A 79 28.86 1.98 -0.87
N PHE A 80 28.22 2.98 -0.27
CA PHE A 80 27.68 4.15 -0.97
C PHE A 80 28.41 5.46 -0.66
N GLY A 81 29.56 5.37 0.02
CA GLY A 81 30.33 6.53 0.47
C GLY A 81 29.80 7.14 1.75
N VAL A 82 30.39 8.28 2.10
CA VAL A 82 30.17 8.97 3.37
C VAL A 82 29.71 10.40 3.09
N ASP A 83 28.75 10.89 3.88
CA ASP A 83 28.28 12.27 3.73
C ASP A 83 29.26 13.31 4.33
N ALA A 84 28.93 14.59 4.19
CA ALA A 84 29.74 15.69 4.70
C ALA A 84 29.86 15.73 6.24
N LEU A 85 29.08 14.93 6.97
CA LEU A 85 29.16 14.81 8.43
C LEU A 85 29.88 13.53 8.86
N GLY A 86 30.38 12.70 7.94
CA GLY A 86 31.06 11.46 8.28
C GLY A 86 30.11 10.26 8.41
N ARG A 87 28.85 10.37 8.01
CA ARG A 87 27.89 9.27 8.18
C ARG A 87 27.86 8.37 6.95
N ASP A 88 27.83 7.06 7.18
CA ASP A 88 27.72 6.04 6.12
C ASP A 88 26.35 6.11 5.43
N ILE A 89 26.35 6.37 4.12
CA ILE A 89 25.11 6.60 3.36
C ILE A 89 24.28 5.32 3.22
N PHE A 90 24.94 4.17 3.04
CA PHE A 90 24.27 2.87 2.87
C PHE A 90 23.45 2.49 4.11
N SER A 91 24.07 2.56 5.29
CA SER A 91 23.43 2.26 6.57
C SER A 91 22.24 3.19 6.84
N ARG A 92 22.37 4.47 6.48
CA ARG A 92 21.27 5.45 6.61
C ARG A 92 20.12 5.20 5.67
N ILE A 93 20.37 4.76 4.44
CA ILE A 93 19.30 4.35 3.52
C ILE A 93 18.58 3.13 4.10
N LEU A 94 19.32 2.15 4.60
CA LEU A 94 18.76 0.91 5.14
C LEU A 94 17.86 1.17 6.35
N LEU A 95 18.33 1.92 7.35
CA LEU A 95 17.48 2.29 8.49
C LEU A 95 16.38 3.27 8.10
N GLY A 96 16.64 4.16 7.13
CA GLY A 96 15.65 5.06 6.55
C GLY A 96 14.45 4.32 5.95
N THR A 97 14.65 3.13 5.35
CA THR A 97 13.55 2.32 4.82
C THR A 97 12.48 2.00 5.88
N ARG A 98 12.88 1.79 7.14
CA ARG A 98 11.96 1.52 8.27
C ARG A 98 11.07 2.71 8.54
N ILE A 99 11.68 3.90 8.61
CA ILE A 99 10.99 5.15 8.89
C ILE A 99 10.02 5.47 7.75
N SER A 100 10.46 5.35 6.49
CA SER A 100 9.62 5.60 5.31
C SER A 100 8.43 4.64 5.23
N LEU A 101 8.64 3.34 5.46
CA LEU A 101 7.55 2.36 5.47
C LEU A 101 6.57 2.61 6.61
N ALA A 102 7.07 2.89 7.82
CA ALA A 102 6.22 3.18 8.97
C ALA A 102 5.39 4.45 8.74
N ALA A 103 6.02 5.54 8.28
CA ALA A 103 5.34 6.79 7.99
C ALA A 103 4.26 6.62 6.91
N GLY A 104 4.60 5.93 5.80
CA GLY A 104 3.64 5.65 4.74
C GLY A 104 2.47 4.79 5.20
N PHE A 105 2.75 3.71 5.92
CA PHE A 105 1.73 2.80 6.43
C PHE A 105 0.79 3.50 7.43
N ILE A 106 1.35 4.22 8.41
CA ILE A 106 0.56 4.93 9.43
C ILE A 106 -0.31 6.01 8.76
N SER A 107 0.25 6.78 7.82
CA SER A 107 -0.50 7.82 7.11
C SER A 107 -1.71 7.25 6.36
N VAL A 108 -1.51 6.14 5.64
CA VAL A 108 -2.59 5.46 4.93
C VAL A 108 -3.61 4.85 5.88
N ALA A 109 -3.16 4.24 6.99
CA ALA A 109 -4.04 3.64 7.98
C ALA A 109 -4.95 4.69 8.63
N VAL A 110 -4.38 5.83 9.05
CA VAL A 110 -5.15 6.95 9.62
C VAL A 110 -6.14 7.50 8.59
N GLY A 111 -5.68 7.73 7.36
CA GLY A 111 -6.54 8.17 6.26
C GLY A 111 -7.68 7.19 5.96
N ALA A 112 -7.41 5.88 6.01
CA ALA A 112 -8.42 4.85 5.81
C ALA A 112 -9.46 4.82 6.94
N VAL A 113 -9.04 4.94 8.20
CA VAL A 113 -9.97 4.98 9.35
C VAL A 113 -10.85 6.22 9.28
N VAL A 114 -10.25 7.40 9.13
CA VAL A 114 -10.99 8.68 9.07
C VAL A 114 -11.88 8.72 7.82
N GLY A 115 -11.33 8.38 6.66
CA GLY A 115 -12.04 8.39 5.39
C GLY A 115 -13.20 7.39 5.36
N THR A 116 -13.01 6.18 5.91
CA THR A 116 -14.09 5.20 6.04
C THR A 116 -15.17 5.68 7.01
N GLY A 117 -14.77 6.27 8.14
CA GLY A 117 -15.72 6.85 9.10
C GLY A 117 -16.59 7.94 8.46
N LEU A 118 -15.97 8.89 7.75
CA LEU A 118 -16.67 9.95 7.03
C LEU A 118 -17.54 9.39 5.89
N GLY A 119 -17.05 8.41 5.15
CA GLY A 119 -17.79 7.76 4.06
C GLY A 119 -19.03 7.02 4.56
N LEU A 120 -18.92 6.32 5.69
CA LEU A 120 -20.07 5.66 6.34
C LEU A 120 -21.08 6.68 6.85
N LEU A 121 -20.64 7.79 7.45
CA LEU A 121 -21.54 8.86 7.90
C LEU A 121 -22.31 9.49 6.74
N ALA A 122 -21.62 9.80 5.63
CA ALA A 122 -22.24 10.33 4.42
C ALA A 122 -23.24 9.34 3.82
N GLY A 123 -22.87 8.07 3.71
CA GLY A 123 -23.70 7.02 3.10
C GLY A 123 -24.88 6.58 3.96
N TYR A 124 -24.81 6.67 5.30
CA TYR A 124 -25.88 6.22 6.18
C TYR A 124 -26.93 7.31 6.47
N TYR A 125 -26.49 8.54 6.76
CA TYR A 125 -27.42 9.60 7.18
C TYR A 125 -28.05 10.36 6.00
N GLU A 126 -27.43 10.29 4.81
CA GLU A 126 -27.81 11.03 3.61
C GLU A 126 -27.98 12.57 3.87
N GLY A 127 -28.23 13.37 2.84
CA GLY A 127 -28.54 14.80 3.02
C GLY A 127 -27.34 15.73 3.30
N TRP A 128 -27.28 16.38 4.47
CA TRP A 128 -26.29 17.45 4.73
C TRP A 128 -24.87 16.92 4.95
N TRP A 129 -24.73 15.77 5.61
CA TRP A 129 -23.43 15.12 5.83
C TRP A 129 -22.78 14.68 4.51
N ASP A 130 -23.57 14.08 3.62
CA ASP A 130 -23.13 13.72 2.27
C ASP A 130 -22.62 14.93 1.50
N ARG A 131 -23.37 16.04 1.51
CA ARG A 131 -22.96 17.30 0.86
C ARG A 131 -21.64 17.82 1.42
N ILE A 132 -21.43 17.83 2.73
CA ILE A 132 -20.17 18.31 3.32
C ILE A 132 -19.00 17.43 2.88
N VAL A 133 -19.13 16.10 3.01
CA VAL A 133 -18.06 15.16 2.70
C VAL A 133 -17.67 15.21 1.23
N MET A 134 -18.66 15.26 0.32
CA MET A 134 -18.40 15.46 -1.09
C MET A 134 -17.70 16.80 -1.37
N ARG A 135 -18.17 17.91 -0.76
CA ARG A 135 -17.56 19.23 -1.01
C ARG A 135 -16.13 19.31 -0.50
N MET A 136 -15.83 18.71 0.65
CA MET A 136 -14.46 18.62 1.14
C MET A 136 -13.58 17.79 0.20
N SER A 137 -14.10 16.68 -0.31
CA SER A 137 -13.38 15.83 -1.28
C SER A 137 -13.11 16.58 -2.58
N ASP A 138 -14.11 17.32 -3.09
CA ASP A 138 -13.98 18.16 -4.28
C ASP A 138 -12.89 19.22 -4.07
N VAL A 139 -12.86 19.90 -2.92
CA VAL A 139 -11.82 20.89 -2.60
C VAL A 139 -10.44 20.26 -2.54
N LEU A 140 -10.30 19.09 -1.91
CA LEU A 140 -9.02 18.37 -1.84
C LEU A 140 -8.50 17.96 -3.22
N PHE A 141 -9.39 17.60 -4.15
CA PHE A 141 -9.00 17.25 -5.52
C PHE A 141 -8.93 18.45 -6.48
N ALA A 142 -9.58 19.57 -6.16
CA ALA A 142 -9.59 20.77 -6.99
C ALA A 142 -8.24 21.49 -7.02
N PHE A 143 -7.43 21.34 -5.97
CA PHE A 143 -6.07 21.85 -5.92
C PHE A 143 -5.08 20.73 -6.22
N PRO A 144 -4.45 20.71 -7.41
CA PRO A 144 -3.38 19.77 -7.71
C PRO A 144 -2.30 19.88 -6.63
N GLY A 145 -1.85 18.75 -6.06
CA GLY A 145 -0.89 18.75 -4.95
C GLY A 145 0.39 19.55 -5.22
N ILE A 146 0.73 19.80 -6.48
CA ILE A 146 1.86 20.66 -6.89
C ILE A 146 1.69 22.14 -6.49
N LEU A 147 0.46 22.63 -6.27
CA LEU A 147 0.19 24.01 -5.87
C LEU A 147 0.25 24.20 -4.34
N LEU A 148 0.20 23.11 -3.58
CA LEU A 148 0.21 23.12 -2.10
C LEU A 148 1.59 22.76 -1.52
N ALA A 149 2.52 22.26 -2.34
CA ALA A 149 3.90 21.90 -1.98
C ALA A 149 4.87 23.03 -2.32
#